data_AF-A0A2H6FWV6-F1
#
_entry.id   AF-A0A2H6FWV6-F1
#
_cell.length_a   1.000
_cell.length_b   1.000
_cell.length_c   1.000
_cell.angle_alpha   90.00
_cell.angle_beta   90.00
_cell.angle_gamma   90.00
#
_symmetry.space_group_name_H-M   'P 1'
#
loop_
_entity.id
_entity.type
_entity.pdbx_description
1 polymer ?
#
loop_
_entity_poly.entity_id
_entity_poly.type
_entity_poly.pdbx_seq_one_letter_code
_entity_poly.pdbx_strand_id
1 'polypeptide(L)'
;MKILAGILILLIPTAIAAQDYQNMNEEDMRKMTEQMQKMQSCMQDVDQAELEVLEQRSKQVDAEIKSLCAEGKRDKAQEKAISFGKEMAKAPAIQIMRKCGQMMKEMMPEKPFMDQDKDLSSHHVCDQDLENK
;
A
#
# COMPACT_ATOMS: atom_id res chain seq x y z
N MET A 1 -23.59 43.76 -13.39
CA MET A 1 -22.58 43.07 -14.23
C MET A 1 -21.20 43.73 -14.09
N LYS A 2 -20.50 43.48 -12.98
CA LYS A 2 -19.11 43.92 -12.77
C LYS A 2 -18.31 43.00 -11.82
N ILE A 3 -18.93 41.93 -11.32
CA ILE A 3 -18.35 41.00 -10.33
C ILE A 3 -18.07 39.61 -10.95
N LEU A 4 -18.51 39.37 -12.19
CA LEU A 4 -18.32 38.08 -12.88
C LEU A 4 -16.98 37.96 -13.63
N ALA A 5 -16.20 39.04 -13.73
CA ALA A 5 -14.93 39.05 -14.47
C ALA A 5 -13.70 38.65 -13.61
N GLY A 6 -13.85 38.49 -12.28
CA GLY A 6 -12.72 38.30 -11.37
C GLY A 6 -12.34 36.84 -11.04
N ILE A 7 -13.19 35.87 -11.36
CA ILE A 7 -13.02 34.47 -10.89
C ILE A 7 -12.34 33.57 -11.94
N LEU A 8 -12.15 34.04 -13.18
CA LEU A 8 -11.56 33.22 -14.26
C LEU A 8 -10.02 33.25 -14.32
N ILE A 9 -9.35 33.99 -13.43
CA ILE A 9 -7.87 34.15 -13.44
C ILE A 9 -7.16 33.24 -12.42
N LEU A 10 -7.91 32.43 -11.65
CA LEU A 10 -7.33 31.57 -10.60
C LEU A 10 -7.05 30.12 -11.03
N LEU A 11 -7.27 29.78 -12.31
CA LEU A 11 -6.90 28.49 -12.90
C LEU A 11 -5.58 28.58 -13.66
N ILE A 12 -4.59 29.28 -13.12
CA ILE A 12 -3.21 29.15 -13.59
C ILE A 12 -2.75 27.74 -13.18
N PRO A 13 -2.36 26.87 -14.13
CA PRO A 13 -2.03 25.49 -13.83
C PRO A 13 -0.77 25.44 -12.97
N THR A 14 -0.84 24.74 -11.84
CA THR A 14 0.33 24.24 -11.13
C THR A 14 1.00 23.15 -11.97
N ALA A 15 1.61 23.54 -13.10
CA ALA A 15 2.37 22.66 -14.00
C ALA A 15 3.83 22.48 -13.54
N ILE A 16 4.12 22.63 -12.24
CA ILE A 16 5.49 22.51 -11.69
C ILE A 16 5.78 21.05 -11.25
N ALA A 17 4.81 20.13 -11.28
CA ALA A 17 4.98 18.73 -10.88
C ALA A 17 5.19 17.75 -12.05
N ALA A 18 5.75 18.16 -13.20
CA ALA A 18 5.97 17.27 -14.35
C ALA A 18 7.40 17.23 -14.89
N GLN A 19 8.36 17.94 -14.26
CA GLN A 19 9.72 18.05 -14.80
C GLN A 19 10.54 16.74 -14.76
N ASP A 20 10.07 15.71 -14.05
CA ASP A 20 10.73 14.39 -14.01
C ASP A 20 10.11 13.37 -14.98
N TYR A 21 8.97 13.68 -15.61
CA TYR A 21 8.36 12.81 -16.63
C TYR A 21 8.87 13.12 -18.05
N GLN A 22 9.58 14.23 -18.26
CA GLN A 22 10.02 14.67 -19.59
C GLN A 22 11.12 13.80 -20.22
N ASN A 23 11.64 12.80 -19.51
CA ASN A 23 12.72 11.93 -20.00
C ASN A 23 12.26 10.49 -20.34
N MET A 24 10.96 10.20 -20.28
CA MET A 24 10.41 8.91 -20.75
C MET A 24 10.06 9.03 -22.24
N ASN A 25 10.53 8.09 -23.05
CA ASN A 25 10.20 8.07 -24.47
C ASN A 25 8.77 7.51 -24.69
N GLU A 26 8.25 7.62 -25.91
CA GLU A 26 6.91 7.11 -26.26
C GLU A 26 6.78 5.57 -26.09
N GLU A 27 7.87 4.83 -26.26
CA GLU A 27 7.92 3.37 -26.06
C GLU A 27 7.75 3.01 -24.58
N ASP A 28 8.38 3.76 -23.68
CA ASP A 28 8.27 3.58 -22.23
C ASP A 28 6.87 3.90 -21.73
N MET A 29 6.24 4.94 -22.28
CA MET A 29 4.83 5.28 -21.99
C MET A 29 3.85 4.18 -22.46
N ARG A 30 4.09 3.60 -23.65
CA ARG A 30 3.28 2.48 -24.14
C ARG A 30 3.44 1.23 -23.27
N LYS A 31 4.68 0.87 -22.92
CA LYS A 31 4.97 -0.25 -22.01
C LYS A 31 4.28 -0.06 -20.66
N MET A 32 4.32 1.14 -20.09
CA MET A 32 3.63 1.46 -18.84
C MET A 32 2.11 1.27 -18.98
N THR A 33 1.52 1.73 -20.08
CA THR A 33 0.07 1.60 -20.33
C THR A 33 -0.36 0.13 -20.45
N GLU A 34 0.36 -0.66 -21.24
CA GLU A 34 0.08 -2.10 -21.41
C GLU A 34 0.18 -2.86 -20.08
N GLN A 35 1.13 -2.48 -19.23
CA GLN A 35 1.34 -3.11 -17.93
C GLN A 35 0.28 -2.69 -16.91
N MET A 36 -0.18 -1.44 -16.95
CA MET A 36 -1.31 -0.98 -16.15
C MET A 36 -2.59 -1.76 -16.50
N GLN A 37 -2.81 -2.06 -17.78
CA GLN A 37 -3.92 -2.91 -18.21
C GLN A 37 -3.78 -4.35 -17.70
N LYS A 38 -2.59 -4.93 -17.76
CA LYS A 38 -2.32 -6.27 -17.18
C LYS A 38 -2.56 -6.30 -15.68
N MET A 39 -2.14 -5.26 -14.95
CA MET A 39 -2.43 -5.12 -13.52
C MET A 39 -3.93 -5.03 -13.26
N GLN A 40 -4.64 -4.18 -14.01
CA GLN A 40 -6.09 -4.03 -13.87
C GLN A 40 -6.81 -5.36 -14.12
N SER A 41 -6.41 -6.11 -15.15
CA SER A 41 -6.94 -7.44 -15.42
C SER A 41 -6.59 -8.44 -14.32
N CYS A 42 -5.39 -8.40 -13.75
CA CYS A 42 -5.02 -9.28 -12.65
C CYS A 42 -5.83 -9.02 -11.38
N MET A 43 -6.10 -7.74 -11.10
CA MET A 43 -6.89 -7.33 -9.92
C MET A 43 -8.38 -7.63 -10.07
N GLN A 44 -8.90 -7.86 -11.28
CA GLN A 44 -10.29 -8.26 -11.50
C GLN A 44 -10.60 -9.64 -10.91
N ASP A 45 -9.60 -10.51 -10.79
CA ASP A 45 -9.76 -11.85 -10.22
C ASP A 45 -9.76 -11.84 -8.68
N VAL A 46 -9.55 -10.67 -8.05
CA VAL A 46 -9.57 -10.54 -6.59
C VAL A 46 -11.01 -10.52 -6.08
N ASP A 47 -11.34 -11.45 -5.19
CA ASP A 47 -12.66 -11.50 -4.56
C ASP A 47 -12.84 -10.33 -3.58
N GLN A 48 -13.72 -9.40 -3.96
CA GLN A 48 -14.01 -8.20 -3.18
C GLN A 48 -14.71 -8.52 -1.85
N ALA A 49 -15.55 -9.55 -1.79
CA ALA A 49 -16.23 -9.95 -0.56
C ALA A 49 -15.23 -10.58 0.42
N GLU A 50 -14.27 -11.37 -0.09
CA GLU A 50 -13.17 -11.88 0.72
C GLU A 50 -12.34 -10.72 1.31
N LEU A 51 -12.05 -9.69 0.50
CA LEU A 51 -11.33 -8.50 0.98
C LEU A 51 -12.06 -7.78 2.12
N GLU A 52 -13.38 -7.61 2.02
CA GLU A 52 -14.18 -6.98 3.08
C GLU A 52 -14.14 -7.79 4.39
N VAL A 53 -14.20 -9.12 4.30
CA VAL A 53 -14.07 -10.01 5.46
C VAL A 53 -12.68 -9.89 6.09
N LEU A 54 -11.62 -9.90 5.26
CA LEU A 54 -10.25 -9.73 5.73
C LEU A 54 -10.01 -8.36 6.35
N GLU A 55 -10.65 -7.30 5.84
CA GLU A 55 -10.58 -5.96 6.42
C GLU A 55 -11.20 -5.93 7.82
N GLN A 56 -12.41 -6.47 7.98
CA GLN A 56 -13.07 -6.56 9.29
C GLN A 56 -12.23 -7.39 10.27
N ARG A 57 -11.69 -8.51 9.79
CA ARG A 57 -10.80 -9.37 10.58
C ARG A 57 -9.53 -8.65 11.01
N SER A 58 -8.92 -7.88 10.11
CA SER A 58 -7.74 -7.05 10.38
C SER A 58 -8.02 -6.02 11.47
N LYS A 59 -9.14 -5.30 11.39
CA LYS A 59 -9.57 -4.33 12.42
C LYS A 59 -9.75 -4.98 13.79
N GLN A 60 -10.34 -6.18 13.83
CA GLN A 60 -10.50 -6.93 15.07
C GLN A 60 -9.14 -7.30 15.67
N VAL A 61 -8.25 -7.88 14.86
CA VAL A 61 -6.93 -8.32 15.34
C VAL A 61 -6.07 -7.13 15.77
N ASP A 62 -6.14 -6.00 15.07
CA ASP A 62 -5.47 -4.74 15.47
C ASP A 62 -5.92 -4.30 16.87
N ALA A 63 -7.24 -4.27 17.13
CA ALA A 63 -7.76 -3.93 18.45
C ALA A 63 -7.30 -4.90 19.55
N GLU A 64 -7.26 -6.21 19.25
CA GLU A 64 -6.77 -7.23 20.18
C GLU A 64 -5.28 -7.07 20.47
N ILE A 65 -4.45 -6.79 19.45
CA ILE A 65 -3.01 -6.51 19.60
C ILE A 65 -2.80 -5.25 20.46
N LYS A 66 -3.52 -4.16 20.19
CA LYS A 66 -3.46 -2.92 20.97
C LYS A 66 -3.82 -3.14 22.43
N SER A 67 -4.87 -3.92 22.70
CA SER A 67 -5.24 -4.31 24.08
C SER A 67 -4.10 -5.08 24.76
N LEU A 68 -3.54 -6.09 24.08
CA LEU A 68 -2.41 -6.86 24.63
C LEU A 68 -1.20 -5.98 24.91
N CYS A 69 -0.89 -5.04 24.03
CA CYS A 69 0.20 -4.08 24.22
C CYS A 69 -0.06 -3.13 25.41
N ALA A 70 -1.27 -2.58 25.53
CA ALA A 70 -1.66 -1.72 26.65
C ALA A 70 -1.63 -2.45 28.00
N GLU A 71 -1.90 -3.75 28.00
CA GLU A 71 -1.79 -4.63 29.18
C GLU A 71 -0.36 -5.08 29.49
N GLY A 72 0.64 -4.64 28.70
CA GLY A 72 2.04 -5.06 28.84
C GLY A 72 2.35 -6.48 28.38
N LYS A 73 1.38 -7.16 27.75
CA LYS A 73 1.50 -8.54 27.23
C LYS A 73 2.19 -8.57 25.86
N ARG A 74 3.41 -8.04 25.81
CA ARG A 74 4.20 -7.84 24.58
C ARG A 74 4.33 -9.12 23.74
N ASP A 75 4.88 -10.19 24.31
CA ASP A 75 5.09 -11.45 23.57
C ASP A 75 3.81 -12.03 22.97
N LYS A 76 2.68 -11.92 23.70
CA LYS A 76 1.36 -12.37 23.20
C LYS A 76 0.87 -11.52 22.05
N ALA A 77 1.09 -10.20 22.10
CA ALA A 77 0.77 -9.31 21.00
C ALA A 77 1.60 -9.66 19.75
N GLN A 78 2.90 -9.91 19.91
CA GLN A 78 3.78 -10.32 18.83
C GLN A 78 3.37 -11.66 18.21
N GLU A 79 3.09 -12.66 19.05
CA GLU A 79 2.61 -13.98 18.60
C GLU A 79 1.30 -13.84 17.80
N LYS A 80 0.38 -13.02 18.30
CA LYS A 80 -0.89 -12.73 17.62
C LYS A 80 -0.66 -12.09 16.24
N ALA A 81 0.21 -11.07 16.16
CA ALA A 81 0.57 -10.42 14.91
C ALA A 81 1.19 -11.40 13.91
N ILE A 82 2.13 -12.23 14.35
CA ILE A 82 2.77 -13.25 13.49
C ILE A 82 1.75 -14.27 12.99
N SER A 83 0.87 -14.74 13.89
CA SER A 83 -0.17 -15.70 13.54
C SER A 83 -1.14 -15.12 12.50
N PHE A 84 -1.58 -13.88 12.70
CA PHE A 84 -2.43 -13.19 11.75
C PHE A 84 -1.71 -12.91 10.41
N GLY A 85 -0.42 -12.56 10.44
CA GLY A 85 0.39 -12.45 9.21
C GLY A 85 0.42 -13.75 8.41
N LYS A 86 0.49 -14.91 9.08
CA LYS A 86 0.39 -16.24 8.44
C LYS A 86 -1.01 -16.52 7.90
N GLU A 87 -2.06 -16.10 8.60
CA GLU A 87 -3.46 -16.17 8.14
C GLU A 87 -3.63 -15.37 6.83
N MET A 88 -3.24 -14.10 6.85
CA MET A 88 -3.28 -13.21 5.68
C MET A 88 -2.46 -13.75 4.51
N ALA A 89 -1.30 -14.37 4.77
CA ALA A 89 -0.48 -14.94 3.72
C ALA A 89 -1.11 -16.16 3.01
N LYS A 90 -2.08 -16.82 3.66
CA LYS A 90 -2.82 -17.95 3.11
C LYS A 90 -4.12 -17.55 2.41
N ALA A 91 -4.60 -16.32 2.63
CA ALA A 91 -5.84 -15.83 2.03
C ALA A 91 -5.72 -15.74 0.49
N PRO A 92 -6.61 -16.39 -0.28
CA PRO A 92 -6.60 -16.34 -1.75
C PRO A 92 -6.53 -14.93 -2.32
N ALA A 93 -7.37 -14.00 -1.83
CA ALA A 93 -7.36 -12.62 -2.30
C ALA A 93 -5.97 -11.95 -2.14
N ILE A 94 -5.30 -12.19 -1.01
CA ILE A 94 -3.96 -11.65 -0.74
C ILE A 94 -2.90 -12.31 -1.63
N GLN A 95 -3.01 -13.60 -1.91
CA GLN A 95 -2.10 -14.29 -2.82
C GLN A 95 -2.21 -13.76 -4.25
N ILE A 96 -3.43 -13.50 -4.72
CA ILE A 96 -3.67 -12.90 -6.03
C ILE A 96 -3.06 -11.49 -6.06
N MET A 97 -3.37 -10.64 -5.07
CA MET A 97 -2.77 -9.30 -4.96
C MET A 97 -1.24 -9.33 -4.97
N ARG A 98 -0.61 -10.28 -4.24
CA ARG A 98 0.85 -10.44 -4.24
C ARG A 98 1.39 -10.82 -5.62
N LYS A 99 0.74 -11.74 -6.32
CA LYS A 99 1.12 -12.12 -7.70
C LYS A 99 0.97 -10.93 -8.65
N CYS A 100 -0.12 -10.17 -8.52
CA CYS A 100 -0.32 -8.95 -9.31
C CYS A 100 0.81 -7.94 -9.05
N GLY A 101 1.17 -7.71 -7.79
CA GLY A 101 2.25 -6.79 -7.40
C GLY A 101 3.65 -7.22 -7.84
N GLN A 102 3.93 -8.53 -7.93
CA GLN A 102 5.23 -9.03 -8.43
C GLN A 102 5.50 -8.60 -9.87
N MET A 103 4.46 -8.53 -10.72
CA MET A 103 4.60 -8.05 -12.11
C MET A 103 5.09 -6.60 -12.20
N MET A 104 4.91 -5.79 -11.15
CA MET A 104 5.44 -4.41 -11.10
C MET A 104 6.89 -4.33 -10.63
N LYS A 105 7.35 -5.32 -9.82
CA LYS A 105 8.69 -5.30 -9.23
C LYS A 105 9.78 -5.43 -10.31
N GLU A 106 9.49 -6.12 -11.42
CA GLU A 106 10.39 -6.27 -12.56
C GLU A 106 10.60 -4.98 -13.37
N MET A 107 9.80 -3.92 -13.14
CA MET A 107 9.85 -2.67 -13.90
C MET A 107 10.29 -1.45 -13.10
N MET A 108 10.22 -1.49 -11.77
CA MET A 108 10.83 -0.43 -10.98
C MET A 108 12.33 -0.65 -10.95
N PRO A 109 13.17 0.35 -11.31
CA PRO A 109 14.60 0.25 -11.07
C PRO A 109 14.78 -0.09 -9.59
N GLU A 110 15.62 -1.08 -9.27
CA GLU A 110 15.95 -1.47 -7.90
C GLU A 110 16.41 -0.23 -7.15
N LYS A 111 15.48 0.44 -6.47
CA LYS A 111 15.84 1.50 -5.54
C LYS A 111 16.36 0.79 -4.30
N PRO A 112 17.48 1.24 -3.70
CA PRO A 112 18.05 0.64 -2.48
C PRO A 112 17.11 0.67 -1.26
N PHE A 113 15.90 1.21 -1.41
CA PHE A 113 14.82 1.18 -0.42
C PHE A 113 13.97 -0.11 -0.48
N MET A 114 14.03 -0.88 -1.57
CA MET A 114 13.27 -2.13 -1.74
C MET A 114 13.98 -3.36 -1.18
N ASP A 115 15.31 -3.26 -0.96
CA ASP A 115 16.15 -4.22 -0.21
C ASP A 115 16.30 -3.80 1.26
N GLN A 116 15.24 -3.22 1.84
CA GLN A 116 15.12 -3.21 3.28
C GLN A 116 14.61 -4.57 3.74
N ASP A 117 15.49 -5.56 3.63
CA ASP A 117 15.69 -6.54 4.71
C ASP A 117 16.15 -5.76 5.95
N LYS A 118 15.33 -4.82 6.42
CA LYS A 118 15.46 -4.27 7.75
C LYS A 118 15.36 -5.47 8.66
N ASP A 119 16.31 -5.58 9.57
CA ASP A 119 16.27 -6.59 10.61
C ASP A 119 15.06 -6.30 11.53
N LEU A 120 13.89 -6.75 11.07
CA LEU A 120 12.61 -6.63 11.77
C LEU A 120 12.57 -7.54 12.99
N SER A 121 13.60 -8.38 13.23
CA SER A 121 13.71 -9.16 14.46
C SER A 121 13.83 -8.28 15.70
N SER A 122 14.35 -7.06 15.51
CA SER A 122 14.46 -6.03 16.56
C SER A 122 13.16 -5.23 16.76
N HIS A 123 12.18 -5.33 15.86
CA HIS A 123 10.94 -4.55 15.90
C HIS A 123 9.81 -5.37 16.51
N HIS A 124 9.23 -4.86 17.59
CA HIS A 124 8.09 -5.48 18.25
C HIS A 124 6.80 -4.73 17.90
N VAL A 125 5.68 -5.46 17.72
CA VAL A 125 4.40 -4.88 17.28
C VAL A 125 3.91 -3.74 18.18
N CYS A 126 4.14 -3.84 19.50
CA CYS A 126 3.78 -2.81 20.47
C CYS A 126 4.60 -1.51 20.40
N ASP A 127 5.66 -1.46 19.60
CA ASP A 127 6.52 -0.26 19.51
C ASP A 127 6.08 0.68 18.37
N GLN A 128 5.10 0.26 17.55
CA GLN A 128 4.64 1.01 16.37
C GLN A 128 3.67 2.17 16.71
N ASP A 129 3.11 2.21 17.93
CA ASP A 129 2.10 3.21 18.34
C ASP A 129 2.69 4.50 18.99
N LEU A 130 4.01 4.69 18.97
CA LEU A 130 4.66 5.84 19.64
C LEU A 130 4.69 7.15 18.83
N GLU A 131 4.16 7.19 17.61
CA GLU A 131 4.23 8.39 16.75
C GLU A 131 3.03 9.37 16.88
N ASN A 132 2.03 9.09 17.73
CA ASN A 132 0.90 10.00 17.99
C ASN A 132 0.65 10.24 19.48
N LYS A 133 1.66 10.73 20.20
CA LYS A 133 1.47 11.30 21.53
C LYS A 133 2.22 12.62 21.70
#